data_AF-V5GYN6-F1
#
_entry.id   AF-V5GYN6-F1
#
_cell.length_a   1.000
_cell.length_b   1.000
_cell.length_c   1.000
_cell.angle_alpha   90.00
_cell.angle_beta   90.00
_cell.angle_gamma   90.00
#
_symmetry.space_group_name_H-M   'P 1'
#
loop_
_entity.id
_entity.type
_entity.pdbx_description
1 polymer ?
#
loop_
_entity_poly.entity_id
_entity_poly.type
_entity_poly.pdbx_seq_one_letter_code
_entity_poly.pdbx_strand_id
1 'polypeptide(L)'
;YSFAIVGINLTSLLYHLLVKGKLKSHIFNAVAERPQVEDFHKAYSYIFFEFDKFWLAEKPTDIMEFNRIRDKFEDKLVQMLEKDDCVFKLNVAVKKV
;
A
#
# COMPACT_ATOMS: atom_id res chain seq x y z
N TYR A 1 3.11 -1.54 -17.60
CA TYR A 1 2.54 -1.82 -16.26
C TYR A 1 2.24 -3.30 -16.16
N SER A 2 2.85 -4.03 -15.24
CA SER A 2 2.67 -5.48 -15.10
C SER A 2 2.02 -5.81 -13.77
N PHE A 3 0.74 -6.17 -13.81
CA PHE A 3 -0.11 -6.36 -12.63
C PHE A 3 0.47 -7.40 -11.66
N ALA A 4 0.96 -8.54 -12.16
CA ALA A 4 1.55 -9.59 -11.34
C ALA A 4 2.86 -9.16 -10.67
N ILE A 5 3.74 -8.47 -11.41
CA ILE A 5 5.04 -7.99 -10.88
C ILE A 5 4.80 -6.96 -9.77
N VAL A 6 3.87 -6.03 -10.00
CA VAL A 6 3.43 -5.04 -9.00
C VAL A 6 2.88 -5.74 -7.76
N GLY A 7 1.98 -6.71 -7.96
CA GLY A 7 1.35 -7.44 -6.86
C GLY A 7 2.35 -8.11 -5.93
N ILE A 8 3.31 -8.87 -6.48
CA ILE A 8 4.35 -9.55 -5.70
C ILE A 8 5.22 -8.54 -4.94
N ASN A 9 5.64 -7.45 -5.60
CA ASN A 9 6.45 -6.41 -4.97
C ASN A 9 5.71 -5.71 -3.82
N LEU A 10 4.45 -5.32 -4.04
CA LEU A 10 3.66 -4.62 -3.01
C LEU A 10 3.30 -5.55 -1.84
N THR A 11 3.05 -6.83 -2.09
CA THR A 11 2.86 -7.81 -1.01
C THR A 11 4.12 -7.93 -0.16
N SER A 12 5.30 -8.04 -0.81
CA SER A 12 6.58 -8.09 -0.08
C SER A 12 6.84 -6.81 0.71
N LEU A 13 6.59 -5.65 0.11
CA LEU A 13 6.75 -4.34 0.75
C LEU A 13 5.89 -4.24 2.02
N LEU A 14 4.59 -4.51 1.88
CA LEU A 14 3.66 -4.41 3.00
C LEU A 14 3.99 -5.42 4.11
N TYR A 15 4.39 -6.63 3.74
CA TYR A 15 4.86 -7.64 4.69
C TYR A 15 6.10 -7.17 5.46
N HIS A 16 7.09 -6.58 4.78
CA HIS A 16 8.27 -6.02 5.46
C HIS A 16 7.90 -4.87 6.39
N LEU A 17 6.96 -4.00 6.02
CA LEU A 17 6.46 -2.93 6.88
C LEU A 17 5.74 -3.48 8.12
N LEU A 18 4.99 -4.57 7.98
CA LEU A 18 4.35 -5.27 9.10
C LEU A 18 5.39 -5.86 10.07
N VAL A 19 6.35 -6.64 9.55
CA VAL A 19 7.38 -7.31 10.37
C VAL A 19 8.28 -6.30 11.09
N LYS A 20 8.62 -5.18 10.43
CA LYS A 20 9.37 -4.07 11.04
C LYS A 20 8.54 -3.22 12.01
N GLY A 21 7.25 -3.51 12.16
CA GLY A 21 6.34 -2.79 13.05
C GLY A 21 5.96 -1.38 12.57
N LYS A 22 6.30 -1.00 11.33
CA LYS A 22 5.92 0.30 10.76
C LYS A 22 4.43 0.39 10.45
N LEU A 23 3.75 -0.75 10.24
CA LEU A 23 2.31 -0.81 9.98
C LEU A 23 1.44 -0.68 11.25
N LYS A 24 2.06 -0.57 12.43
CA LYS A 24 1.35 -0.53 13.72
C LYS A 24 0.37 0.63 13.82
N SER A 25 0.75 1.84 13.39
CA SER A 25 -0.12 3.02 13.41
C SER A 25 -1.44 2.73 12.69
N HIS A 26 -1.36 2.17 11.47
CA HIS A 26 -2.56 1.76 10.74
C HIS A 26 -3.37 0.68 11.48
N ILE A 27 -2.73 -0.40 11.93
CA ILE A 27 -3.44 -1.54 12.53
C ILE A 27 -4.15 -1.14 13.84
N PHE A 28 -3.47 -0.41 14.72
CA PHE A 28 -4.05 0.02 16.00
C PHE A 28 -5.18 1.04 15.84
N ASN A 29 -5.14 1.86 14.79
CA ASN A 29 -6.19 2.83 14.51
C ASN A 29 -7.36 2.27 13.70
N ALA A 30 -7.12 1.23 12.89
CA ALA A 30 -8.11 0.67 11.98
C ALA A 30 -8.87 -0.53 12.57
N VAL A 31 -8.25 -1.27 13.50
CA VAL A 31 -8.80 -2.51 14.06
C VAL A 31 -9.05 -2.32 15.56
N ALA A 32 -10.32 -2.37 15.96
CA ALA A 32 -10.72 -2.25 17.36
C ALA A 32 -10.39 -3.50 18.21
N GLU A 33 -10.27 -4.65 17.56
CA GLU A 33 -10.04 -5.95 18.19
C GLU A 33 -8.74 -6.61 17.68
N ARG A 34 -8.67 -7.94 17.66
CA ARG A 34 -7.48 -8.68 17.23
C ARG A 34 -7.31 -8.59 15.71
N PRO A 35 -6.19 -8.06 15.19
CA PRO A 35 -5.91 -7.99 13.76
C PRO A 35 -5.96 -9.37 13.09
N GLN A 36 -6.65 -9.46 11.96
CA GLN A 36 -6.73 -10.68 11.14
C GLN A 36 -6.01 -10.51 9.79
N VAL A 37 -5.88 -11.59 9.05
CA VAL A 37 -5.27 -11.58 7.70
C VAL A 37 -6.09 -10.71 6.74
N GLU A 38 -7.40 -10.62 6.94
CA GLU A 38 -8.30 -9.76 6.17
C GLU A 38 -7.94 -8.28 6.34
N ASP A 39 -7.48 -7.85 7.51
CA ASP A 39 -7.07 -6.46 7.74
C ASP A 39 -5.77 -6.13 7.01
N PHE A 40 -4.84 -7.09 6.97
CA PHE A 40 -3.66 -6.99 6.11
C PHE A 40 -4.05 -6.93 4.63
N HIS A 41 -5.03 -7.72 4.19
CA HIS A 41 -5.51 -7.70 2.81
C HIS A 41 -6.23 -6.39 2.44
N LYS A 42 -6.98 -5.77 3.36
CA LYS A 42 -7.56 -4.44 3.16
C LYS A 42 -6.47 -3.37 3.00
N ALA A 43 -5.44 -3.41 3.85
CA ALA A 43 -4.28 -2.53 3.73
C ALA A 43 -3.55 -2.74 2.39
N TYR A 44 -3.38 -3.98 1.97
CA TYR A 44 -2.83 -4.33 0.66
C TYR A 44 -3.66 -3.73 -0.48
N SER A 45 -4.98 -3.88 -0.44
CA SER A 45 -5.88 -3.35 -1.46
C SER A 45 -5.81 -1.83 -1.57
N TYR A 46 -5.71 -1.13 -0.43
CA TYR A 46 -5.46 0.31 -0.39
C TYR A 46 -4.13 0.68 -1.05
N ILE A 47 -3.04 0.02 -0.65
CA ILE A 47 -1.70 0.28 -1.16
C ILE A 47 -1.62 0.01 -2.65
N PHE A 48 -2.24 -1.07 -3.12
CA PHE A 48 -2.28 -1.42 -4.54
C PHE A 48 -2.98 -0.33 -5.36
N PHE A 49 -4.15 0.12 -4.89
CA PHE A 49 -4.90 1.18 -5.55
C PHE A 49 -4.16 2.53 -5.57
N GLU A 50 -3.54 2.92 -4.46
CA GLU A 50 -2.76 4.16 -4.40
C GLU A 50 -1.47 4.07 -5.22
N PHE A 51 -0.82 2.91 -5.27
CA PHE A 51 0.34 2.68 -6.13
C PHE A 51 -0.04 2.79 -7.62
N ASP A 52 -1.19 2.24 -8.03
CA ASP A 52 -1.68 2.34 -9.41
C ASP A 52 -1.87 3.80 -9.83
N LYS A 53 -2.53 4.62 -8.99
CA LYS A 53 -2.64 6.06 -9.22
C LYS A 53 -1.27 6.75 -9.27
N PHE A 54 -0.37 6.39 -8.36
CA PHE A 54 0.97 6.96 -8.29
C PHE A 54 1.78 6.64 -9.55
N TRP A 55 1.73 5.39 -10.00
CA TRP A 55 2.36 4.92 -11.23
C TRP A 55 1.91 5.73 -12.44
N LEU A 56 0.60 5.92 -12.59
CA LEU A 56 0.04 6.71 -13.70
C LEU A 56 0.46 8.19 -13.63
N ALA A 57 0.54 8.75 -12.44
CA ALA A 57 0.95 10.14 -12.23
C ALA A 57 2.44 10.39 -12.56
N GLU A 58 3.33 9.43 -12.26
CA GLU A 58 4.77 9.54 -12.54
C GLU A 58 5.11 9.42 -14.04
N LYS A 59 4.17 8.97 -14.89
CA LYS A 59 4.33 8.82 -16.34
C LYS A 59 5.67 8.14 -16.74
N PRO A 60 5.93 6.91 -16.27
CA PRO A 60 7.17 6.21 -16.59
C PRO A 60 7.29 5.96 -18.10
N THR A 61 8.51 6.12 -18.62
CA THR A 61 8.84 5.82 -20.01
C THR A 61 8.68 4.33 -20.31
N ASP A 62 9.14 3.47 -19.40
CA ASP A 62 9.09 2.02 -19.54
C ASP A 62 9.16 1.32 -18.16
N ILE A 63 9.21 0.00 -18.18
CA ILE A 63 9.19 -0.84 -16.97
C ILE A 63 10.49 -0.77 -16.15
N MET A 64 11.61 -0.31 -16.70
CA MET A 64 12.89 -0.18 -15.99
C MET A 64 12.81 0.87 -14.88
N GLU A 65 11.91 1.85 -15.02
CA GLU A 65 11.59 2.86 -14.00
C GLU A 65 10.86 2.26 -12.79
N PHE A 66 10.47 0.98 -12.84
CA PHE A 66 9.65 0.36 -11.81
C PHE A 66 10.25 0.45 -10.41
N ASN A 67 11.51 0.06 -10.26
CA ASN A 67 12.17 0.07 -8.96
C ASN A 67 12.27 1.49 -8.40
N ARG A 68 12.63 2.48 -9.24
CA ARG A 68 12.72 3.88 -8.85
C ARG A 68 11.39 4.42 -8.33
N ILE A 69 10.30 4.15 -9.04
CA ILE A 69 8.95 4.60 -8.67
C ILE A 69 8.45 3.86 -7.42
N ARG A 70 8.72 2.55 -7.33
CA ARG A 70 8.39 1.73 -6.15
C ARG A 70 9.09 2.28 -4.90
N ASP A 71 10.39 2.56 -4.97
CA ASP A 71 11.16 3.03 -3.82
C ASP A 71 10.68 4.41 -3.38
N LYS A 72 10.41 5.32 -4.34
CA LYS A 72 9.79 6.63 -4.07
C LYS A 72 8.42 6.49 -3.39
N PHE A 73 7.64 5.49 -3.76
CA PHE A 73 6.34 5.22 -3.15
C PHE A 73 6.49 4.60 -1.75
N GLU A 74 7.46 3.72 -1.54
CA GLU A 74 7.80 3.19 -0.20
C GLU A 74 8.17 4.32 0.75
N ASP A 75 9.03 5.25 0.35
CA ASP A 75 9.42 6.40 1.17
C ASP A 75 8.20 7.23 1.59
N LYS A 76 7.29 7.49 0.63
CA LYS A 76 6.04 8.20 0.91
C LYS A 76 5.14 7.42 1.89
N LEU A 77 5.04 6.10 1.72
CA LEU A 77 4.27 5.23 2.63
C LEU A 77 4.84 5.26 4.04
N VAL A 78 6.16 5.17 4.19
CA VAL A 78 6.84 5.22 5.48
C VAL A 78 6.57 6.55 6.17
N GLN A 79 6.69 7.68 5.46
CA GLN A 79 6.38 9.01 6.00
C GLN A 79 4.92 9.14 6.42
N MET A 80 3.98 8.49 5.72
CA MET A 80 2.57 8.46 6.13
C MET A 80 2.39 7.62 7.40
N LEU A 81 3.08 6.49 7.52
CA LEU A 81 2.97 5.57 8.64
C LEU A 81 3.64 6.08 9.93
N GLU A 82 4.59 7.01 9.82
CA GLU A 82 5.19 7.71 10.97
C GLU A 82 4.19 8.63 11.70
N LYS A 83 3.05 8.95 11.08
CA LYS A 83 1.99 9.70 11.73
C LYS A 83 1.14 8.77 12.60
N ASP A 84 0.95 9.17 13.86
CA ASP A 84 0.17 8.38 14.82
C ASP A 84 -1.31 8.25 14.44
N ASP A 85 -1.85 9.10 13.57
CA ASP A 85 -3.24 9.09 13.10
C ASP A 85 -3.43 8.36 11.76
N CYS A 86 -2.39 7.68 11.26
CA CYS A 86 -2.44 7.06 9.94
C CYS A 86 -3.48 5.92 9.88
N VAL A 87 -4.42 6.03 8.94
CA VAL A 87 -5.40 4.97 8.64
C VAL A 87 -5.58 4.86 7.13
N PHE A 88 -5.25 3.69 6.59
CA PHE A 88 -5.56 3.35 5.21
C PHE A 88 -7.06 3.06 5.08
N LYS A 89 -7.78 3.93 4.35
CA LYS A 89 -9.21 3.76 4.06
C LYS A 89 -9.42 3.72 2.56
N LEU A 90 -9.88 2.57 2.07
CA LEU A 90 -10.27 2.38 0.68
C LEU A 90 -11.78 2.62 0.53
N ASN A 91 -12.18 3.84 0.17
CA ASN A 91 -13.58 4.16 -0.14
C ASN A 91 -13.87 3.92 -1.62
N VAL A 92 -13.83 2.66 -2.06
CA VAL A 92 -14.18 2.34 -3.46
C VAL A 92 -15.68 2.06 -3.54
N ALA A 93 -16.41 3.00 -4.13
CA ALA A 93 -17.81 2.79 -4.49
C ALA A 93 -17.86 1.82 -5.68
N VAL A 94 -18.00 0.52 -5.40
CA VAL A 94 -18.25 -0.48 -6.45
C VAL A 94 -19.68 -0.25 -6.95
N LYS A 95 -19.83 0.43 -8.11
CA LYS A 95 -21.08 0.36 -8.85
C LYS A 95 -21.28 -1.09 -9.28
N LYS A 96 -22.32 -1.73 -8.73
CA LYS A 96 -22.81 -3.00 -9.28
C LYS A 96 -23.23 -2.73 -10.72
N VAL A 97 -22.58 -3.43 -11.65
CA VAL A 97 -22.99 -3.52 -13.05
C VAL A 97 -24.18 -4.47 -13.14
#